data_AF-X1MG83-F1
#
_entry.id   AF-X1MG83-F1
#
_cell.length_a   1.000
_cell.length_b   1.000
_cell.length_c   1.000
_cell.angle_alpha   90.00
_cell.angle_beta   90.00
_cell.angle_gamma   90.00
#
_symmetry.space_group_name_H-M   'P 1'
#
loop_
_entity.id
_entity.type
_entity.pdbx_description
1 polymer ?
#
loop_
_entity_poly.entity_id
_entity_poly.type
_entity_poly.pdbx_seq_one_letter_code
_entity_poly.pdbx_strand_id
1 'polypeptide(L)'
;ATVDGSVLAGHNEDNGSCVSRLHVVPRVMHEPGETITIRTGAVIEQVEGETWSYLWSELPDCTFSDTYLNEWGVSIFSDNAGDMKGTGDYDLTDGGIGYWLRRLVPERAETAREGVLIMGEFVEQLGYIQRFSRPQGGGRNYIVSDPNETWIFVAACGKYWGAQRVPADEVAFVPNYISIRQMNLNDPANFLACPNLIQHAIDMEWYDPGSGVPFDFAKVYNTESTQTSLGNKLRHWGALRLLTGEEYPDMDDLPFSVKPNRKLSKEDVAE
;
A
#
# COMPACT_ATOMS: atom_id res chain seq x y z
N ALA A 1 2.68 -7.35 18.41
CA ALA A 1 1.97 -8.63 18.23
C ALA A 1 2.90 -9.86 18.24
N THR A 2 4.23 -9.68 18.26
CA THR A 2 5.22 -10.74 17.98
C THR A 2 5.87 -11.31 19.25
N VAL A 3 6.46 -12.51 19.13
CA VAL A 3 7.09 -13.22 20.26
C VAL A 3 8.33 -12.53 20.81
N ASP A 4 9.08 -11.84 19.96
CA ASP A 4 10.38 -11.23 20.25
C ASP A 4 10.37 -9.69 20.23
N GLY A 5 9.21 -9.08 19.94
CA GLY A 5 9.06 -7.62 19.84
C GLY A 5 9.49 -7.03 18.51
N SER A 6 9.86 -7.86 17.52
CA SER A 6 10.14 -7.40 16.16
C SER A 6 8.87 -6.96 15.43
N VAL A 7 9.05 -6.14 14.40
CA VAL A 7 8.03 -5.92 13.35
C VAL A 7 8.20 -7.02 12.31
N LEU A 8 7.11 -7.75 12.02
CA LEU A 8 7.09 -8.78 10.98
C LEU A 8 6.17 -8.33 9.84
N ALA A 9 6.65 -8.46 8.62
CA ALA A 9 5.91 -8.21 7.39
C ALA A 9 6.18 -9.37 6.43
N GLY A 10 5.11 -10.01 5.95
CA GLY A 10 5.17 -11.16 5.03
C GLY A 10 4.36 -10.88 3.78
N HIS A 11 4.80 -11.44 2.65
CA HIS A 11 4.16 -11.26 1.35
C HIS A 11 4.29 -12.53 0.50
N ASN A 12 3.19 -12.92 -0.12
CA ASN A 12 3.16 -13.97 -1.13
C ASN A 12 2.98 -13.30 -2.49
N GLU A 13 3.94 -13.54 -3.39
CA GLU A 13 3.93 -12.94 -4.71
C GLU A 13 3.49 -13.96 -5.77
N ASP A 14 2.28 -13.76 -6.29
CA ASP A 14 1.55 -14.75 -7.09
C ASP A 14 1.71 -14.54 -8.61
N ASN A 15 2.93 -14.57 -9.16
CA ASN A 15 3.19 -14.38 -10.61
C ASN A 15 3.39 -15.68 -11.41
N GLY A 16 2.97 -16.82 -10.89
CA GLY A 16 3.25 -18.11 -11.53
C GLY A 16 4.76 -18.37 -11.66
N SER A 17 5.20 -18.94 -12.77
CA SER A 17 6.63 -19.23 -13.00
C SER A 17 7.42 -17.96 -13.30
N CYS A 18 8.05 -17.40 -12.26
CA CYS A 18 8.92 -16.24 -12.34
C CYS A 18 10.32 -16.53 -11.76
N VAL A 19 11.30 -15.71 -12.16
CA VAL A 19 12.66 -15.74 -11.59
C VAL A 19 12.79 -14.52 -10.68
N SER A 20 13.21 -14.72 -9.44
CA SER A 20 13.60 -13.61 -8.55
C SER A 20 15.11 -13.40 -8.65
N ARG A 21 15.53 -12.13 -8.78
CA ARG A 21 16.93 -11.70 -8.71
C ARG A 21 17.11 -10.82 -7.48
N LEU A 22 18.09 -11.17 -6.65
CA LEU A 22 18.44 -10.33 -5.51
C LEU A 22 19.63 -9.45 -5.86
N HIS A 23 19.44 -8.14 -5.72
CA HIS A 23 20.46 -7.13 -5.92
C HIS A 23 20.84 -6.48 -4.60
N VAL A 24 22.11 -6.12 -4.47
CA VAL A 24 22.61 -5.21 -3.43
C VAL A 24 22.93 -3.90 -4.14
N VAL A 25 22.13 -2.86 -3.87
CA VAL A 25 22.29 -1.54 -4.46
C VAL A 25 23.04 -0.66 -3.45
N PRO A 26 24.27 -0.21 -3.76
CA PRO A 26 25.02 0.68 -2.87
C PRO A 26 24.39 2.07 -2.86
N ARG A 27 24.81 2.90 -1.89
CA ARG A 27 24.52 4.34 -1.92
C ARG A 27 25.04 4.96 -3.21
N VAL A 28 24.29 5.91 -3.77
CA VAL A 28 24.65 6.62 -5.00
C VAL A 28 24.61 8.11 -4.75
N MET A 29 25.68 8.80 -5.14
CA MET A 29 25.76 10.26 -5.09
C MET A 29 25.08 10.88 -6.31
N HIS A 30 24.31 11.93 -6.10
CA HIS A 30 23.60 12.70 -7.11
C HIS A 30 23.86 14.20 -6.91
N GLU A 31 24.00 14.91 -8.03
CA GLU A 31 24.24 16.35 -8.01
C GLU A 31 22.94 17.12 -7.70
N PRO A 32 23.02 18.30 -7.08
CA PRO A 32 21.83 19.14 -6.85
C PRO A 32 21.06 19.43 -8.14
N GLY A 33 19.74 19.20 -8.12
CA GLY A 33 18.86 19.38 -9.28
C GLY A 33 18.94 18.28 -10.34
N GLU A 34 19.62 17.16 -10.07
CA GLU A 34 19.56 15.98 -10.91
C GLU A 34 18.13 15.43 -11.00
N THR A 35 17.76 14.89 -12.16
CA THR A 35 16.43 14.34 -12.41
C THR A 35 16.50 12.93 -12.96
N ILE A 36 15.43 12.16 -12.74
CA ILE A 36 15.24 10.84 -13.35
C ILE A 36 13.95 10.82 -14.17
N THR A 37 13.98 10.14 -15.30
CA THR A 37 12.79 9.86 -16.11
C THR A 37 12.23 8.50 -15.71
N ILE A 38 11.04 8.49 -15.11
CA ILE A 38 10.38 7.26 -14.69
C ILE A 38 9.67 6.58 -15.88
N ARG A 39 9.20 5.34 -15.68
CA ARG A 39 8.69 4.47 -16.77
C ARG A 39 7.53 5.06 -17.57
N THR A 40 6.73 5.94 -16.97
CA THR A 40 5.61 6.64 -17.63
C THR A 40 6.07 7.78 -18.53
N GLY A 41 7.32 8.22 -18.42
CA GLY A 41 7.88 9.38 -19.10
C GLY A 41 7.96 10.64 -18.23
N ALA A 42 7.31 10.64 -17.06
CA ALA A 42 7.40 11.74 -16.11
C ALA A 42 8.85 11.95 -15.65
N VAL A 43 9.24 13.21 -15.50
CA VAL A 43 10.55 13.62 -14.99
C VAL A 43 10.37 14.08 -13.54
N ILE A 44 11.11 13.46 -12.62
CA ILE A 44 11.09 13.80 -11.20
C ILE A 44 12.49 14.14 -10.71
N GLU A 45 12.55 14.94 -9.66
CA GLU A 45 13.81 15.23 -8.96
C GLU A 45 14.38 13.94 -8.34
N GLN A 46 15.68 13.78 -8.51
CA GLN A 46 16.43 12.77 -7.79
C GLN A 46 16.79 13.28 -6.39
N VAL A 47 17.15 12.36 -5.49
CA VAL A 47 17.69 12.70 -4.17
C VAL A 47 18.86 13.67 -4.33
N GLU A 48 18.83 14.82 -3.64
CA GLU A 48 20.00 15.69 -3.54
C GLU A 48 21.01 15.07 -2.58
N GLY A 49 22.26 14.90 -3.03
CA GLY A 49 23.30 14.31 -2.20
C GLY A 49 23.41 12.81 -2.40
N GLU A 50 22.94 12.00 -1.45
CA GLU A 50 23.21 10.55 -1.43
C GLU A 50 21.92 9.74 -1.24
N THR A 51 21.68 8.73 -2.07
CA THR A 51 20.62 7.74 -1.81
C THR A 51 21.02 6.77 -0.72
N TRP A 52 20.04 6.17 -0.05
CA TRP A 52 20.32 5.01 0.79
C TRP A 52 20.66 3.77 -0.04
N SER A 53 21.45 2.88 0.57
CA SER A 53 21.71 1.54 0.06
C SER A 53 20.55 0.61 0.40
N TYR A 54 20.28 -0.36 -0.46
CA TYR A 54 19.16 -1.27 -0.28
C TYR A 54 19.33 -2.62 -0.97
N LEU A 55 18.63 -3.62 -0.44
CA LEU A 55 18.37 -4.88 -1.09
C LEU A 55 17.14 -4.74 -1.98
N TRP A 56 17.22 -5.31 -3.18
CA TRP A 56 16.14 -5.31 -4.14
C TRP A 56 15.92 -6.74 -4.65
N SER A 57 14.78 -7.32 -4.29
CA SER A 57 14.26 -8.53 -4.92
C SER A 57 13.50 -8.09 -6.17
N GLU A 58 14.12 -8.24 -7.33
CA GLU A 58 13.53 -7.96 -8.64
C GLU A 58 12.81 -9.19 -9.17
N LEU A 59 11.56 -9.02 -9.64
CA LEU A 59 10.90 -10.02 -10.48
C LEU A 59 10.80 -9.45 -11.90
N PRO A 60 11.73 -9.81 -12.81
CA PRO A 60 11.70 -9.32 -14.19
C PRO A 60 10.34 -9.54 -14.84
N ASP A 61 9.91 -8.53 -15.61
CA ASP A 61 8.61 -8.48 -16.30
C ASP A 61 7.36 -8.43 -15.39
N CYS A 62 7.52 -8.57 -14.07
CA CYS A 62 6.45 -8.47 -13.08
C CYS A 62 6.54 -7.12 -12.37
N THR A 63 6.19 -6.04 -13.08
CA THR A 63 6.51 -4.66 -12.68
C THR A 63 5.70 -4.12 -11.50
N PHE A 64 5.12 -4.97 -10.68
CA PHE A 64 4.52 -4.61 -9.41
C PHE A 64 4.83 -5.64 -8.32
N SER A 65 5.89 -6.43 -8.51
CA SER A 65 6.17 -7.60 -7.67
C SER A 65 7.53 -7.57 -6.96
N ASP A 66 8.40 -6.62 -7.31
CA ASP A 66 9.61 -6.33 -6.53
C ASP A 66 9.39 -5.98 -5.05
N THR A 67 10.35 -6.38 -4.23
CA THR A 67 10.41 -6.05 -2.81
C THR A 67 11.73 -5.36 -2.50
N TYR A 68 11.70 -4.39 -1.59
CA TYR A 68 12.87 -3.62 -1.20
C TYR A 68 13.06 -3.64 0.32
N LEU A 69 14.31 -3.55 0.77
CA LEU A 69 14.71 -3.34 2.17
C LEU A 69 15.96 -2.47 2.19
N ASN A 70 15.90 -1.27 2.76
CA ASN A 70 17.05 -0.38 2.83
C ASN A 70 17.86 -0.54 4.13
N GLU A 71 19.00 0.14 4.21
CA GLU A 71 19.93 0.10 5.35
C GLU A 71 19.35 0.61 6.68
N TRP A 72 18.26 1.37 6.63
CA TRP A 72 17.53 1.85 7.81
C TRP A 72 16.50 0.83 8.32
N GLY A 73 16.35 -0.30 7.63
CA GLY A 73 15.37 -1.31 7.94
C GLY A 73 13.98 -1.02 7.36
N VAL A 74 13.85 -0.02 6.49
CA VAL A 74 12.59 0.27 5.79
C VAL A 74 12.42 -0.75 4.67
N SER A 75 11.38 -1.56 4.79
CA SER A 75 10.93 -2.53 3.79
C SER A 75 9.64 -2.07 3.12
N ILE A 76 9.52 -2.40 1.84
CA ILE A 76 8.31 -2.13 1.08
C ILE A 76 8.03 -3.22 0.04
N PHE A 77 6.77 -3.66 0.02
CA PHE A 77 6.19 -4.52 -0.99
C PHE A 77 4.75 -4.09 -1.26
N SER A 78 4.10 -4.68 -2.25
CA SER A 78 2.77 -4.24 -2.67
C SER A 78 1.87 -5.39 -3.06
N ASP A 79 0.59 -5.23 -2.82
CA ASP A 79 -0.45 -6.16 -3.23
C ASP A 79 -1.57 -5.43 -3.99
N ASN A 80 -2.21 -6.11 -4.95
CA ASN A 80 -3.24 -5.49 -5.78
C ASN A 80 -4.43 -5.01 -4.91
N ALA A 81 -4.89 -3.76 -5.02
CA ALA A 81 -6.07 -3.31 -4.25
C ALA A 81 -7.39 -3.46 -5.03
N GLY A 82 -7.34 -4.18 -6.15
CA GLY A 82 -8.50 -4.41 -7.02
C GLY A 82 -8.87 -3.18 -7.86
N ASP A 83 -10.01 -3.29 -8.54
CA ASP A 83 -10.52 -2.22 -9.40
C ASP A 83 -11.11 -1.10 -8.53
N MET A 84 -10.78 0.14 -8.88
CA MET A 84 -11.24 1.35 -8.19
C MET A 84 -12.47 1.92 -8.92
N LYS A 85 -13.42 2.48 -8.16
CA LYS A 85 -14.48 3.29 -8.74
C LYS A 85 -13.85 4.48 -9.49
N GLY A 86 -14.44 4.83 -10.62
CA GLY A 86 -13.92 5.89 -11.48
C GLY A 86 -14.33 5.70 -12.93
N THR A 87 -14.02 6.69 -13.74
CA THR A 87 -14.36 6.74 -15.17
C THR A 87 -13.20 6.31 -16.08
N GLY A 88 -12.01 6.09 -15.52
CA GLY A 88 -10.78 5.85 -16.26
C GLY A 88 -10.05 7.13 -16.69
N ASP A 89 -10.67 8.30 -16.52
CA ASP A 89 -10.06 9.62 -16.73
C ASP A 89 -9.56 10.15 -15.39
N TYR A 90 -8.35 9.73 -15.02
CA TYR A 90 -7.72 10.12 -13.76
C TYR A 90 -6.86 11.37 -13.95
N ASP A 91 -6.84 12.25 -12.96
CA ASP A 91 -5.90 13.38 -12.91
C ASP A 91 -4.47 12.83 -12.77
N LEU A 92 -3.74 12.88 -13.89
CA LEU A 92 -2.36 12.42 -14.01
C LEU A 92 -1.51 13.53 -14.62
N THR A 93 -0.34 13.76 -14.02
CA THR A 93 0.72 14.61 -14.58
C THR A 93 1.72 13.72 -15.31
N ASP A 94 2.02 14.04 -16.58
CA ASP A 94 3.02 13.35 -17.41
C ASP A 94 2.88 11.82 -17.43
N GLY A 95 1.63 11.35 -17.42
CA GLY A 95 1.30 9.93 -17.48
C GLY A 95 1.29 9.21 -16.13
N GLY A 96 1.57 9.90 -15.02
CA GLY A 96 1.44 9.42 -13.65
C GLY A 96 2.62 8.61 -13.12
N ILE A 97 2.43 8.00 -11.95
CA ILE A 97 3.38 7.08 -11.30
C ILE A 97 2.72 5.73 -11.03
N GLY A 98 3.48 4.65 -11.15
CA GLY A 98 3.01 3.29 -10.90
C GLY A 98 4.12 2.44 -10.30
N TYR A 99 4.78 1.62 -11.12
CA TYR A 99 5.92 0.77 -10.74
C TYR A 99 6.97 1.50 -9.86
N TRP A 100 7.29 2.74 -10.22
CA TRP A 100 8.33 3.52 -9.56
C TRP A 100 7.97 3.95 -8.14
N LEU A 101 6.69 4.03 -7.76
CA LEU A 101 6.27 4.59 -6.47
C LEU A 101 6.98 3.93 -5.29
N ARG A 102 6.99 2.58 -5.23
CA ARG A 102 7.71 1.86 -4.18
C ARG A 102 9.22 1.93 -4.31
N ARG A 103 9.76 2.09 -5.52
CA ARG A 103 11.21 2.08 -5.77
C ARG A 103 11.87 3.35 -5.23
N LEU A 104 11.12 4.45 -5.18
CA LEU A 104 11.61 5.72 -4.66
C LEU A 104 11.77 5.71 -3.13
N VAL A 105 11.00 4.86 -2.42
CA VAL A 105 11.03 4.73 -0.96
C VAL A 105 12.38 4.28 -0.42
N PRO A 106 12.97 3.13 -0.82
CA PRO A 106 14.22 2.65 -0.25
C PRO A 106 15.38 3.61 -0.47
N GLU A 107 15.37 4.40 -1.56
CA GLU A 107 16.39 5.42 -1.86
C GLU A 107 16.32 6.64 -0.92
N ARG A 108 15.17 6.90 -0.28
CA ARG A 108 14.84 8.18 0.38
C ARG A 108 14.47 8.08 1.86
N ALA A 109 13.80 7.02 2.28
CA ALA A 109 13.17 6.95 3.60
C ALA A 109 14.10 6.34 4.67
N GLU A 110 14.13 6.92 5.88
CA GLU A 110 14.76 6.33 7.06
C GLU A 110 13.73 5.62 7.97
N THR A 111 12.45 5.98 7.84
CA THR A 111 11.33 5.35 8.57
C THR A 111 10.18 4.95 7.65
N ALA A 112 9.31 4.05 8.12
CA ALA A 112 8.12 3.61 7.39
C ALA A 112 7.15 4.77 7.15
N ARG A 113 6.97 5.64 8.14
CA ARG A 113 6.13 6.84 8.01
C ARG A 113 6.68 7.82 6.99
N GLU A 114 7.99 8.03 6.93
CA GLU A 114 8.60 8.82 5.86
C GLU A 114 8.34 8.20 4.50
N GLY A 115 8.46 6.87 4.37
CA GLY A 115 8.12 6.16 3.15
C GLY A 115 6.68 6.39 2.70
N VAL A 116 5.72 6.38 3.64
CA VAL A 116 4.31 6.71 3.37
C VAL A 116 4.14 8.14 2.88
N LEU A 117 4.81 9.11 3.51
CA LEU A 117 4.72 10.53 3.12
C LEU A 117 5.35 10.79 1.76
N ILE A 118 6.51 10.19 1.46
CA ILE A 118 7.17 10.25 0.16
C ILE A 118 6.25 9.70 -0.93
N MET A 119 5.62 8.54 -0.69
CA MET A 119 4.67 8.00 -1.66
C MET A 119 3.45 8.91 -1.85
N GLY A 120 2.91 9.45 -0.75
CA GLY A 120 1.79 10.39 -0.81
C GLY A 120 2.11 11.62 -1.65
N GLU A 121 3.28 12.21 -1.45
CA GLU A 121 3.75 13.36 -2.22
C GLU A 121 3.84 13.05 -3.72
N PHE A 122 4.47 11.93 -4.11
CA PHE A 122 4.54 11.56 -5.52
C PHE A 122 3.18 11.23 -6.14
N VAL A 123 2.26 10.63 -5.36
CA VAL A 123 0.88 10.41 -5.81
C VAL A 123 0.15 11.73 -5.98
N GLU A 124 0.32 12.71 -5.11
CA GLU A 124 -0.29 14.04 -5.24
C GLU A 124 0.27 14.84 -6.42
N GLN A 125 1.59 14.75 -6.67
CA GLN A 125 2.23 15.46 -7.77
C GLN A 125 1.88 14.84 -9.13
N LEU A 126 1.98 13.51 -9.24
CA LEU A 126 1.90 12.81 -10.54
C LEU A 126 0.57 12.10 -10.76
N GLY A 127 -0.10 11.67 -9.70
CA GLY A 127 -1.22 10.75 -9.76
C GLY A 127 -0.77 9.30 -9.95
N TYR A 128 -1.39 8.38 -9.22
CA TYR A 128 -1.16 6.94 -9.35
C TYR A 128 -1.92 6.36 -10.53
N ILE A 129 -1.24 5.53 -11.32
CA ILE A 129 -1.84 4.77 -12.40
C ILE A 129 -1.33 3.33 -12.44
N GLN A 130 -2.28 2.41 -12.53
CA GLN A 130 -2.01 1.00 -12.82
C GLN A 130 -2.55 0.68 -14.21
N ARG A 131 -1.66 0.54 -15.17
CA ARG A 131 -2.03 0.14 -16.54
C ARG A 131 -1.95 -1.38 -16.69
N PHE A 132 -3.08 -2.05 -16.51
CA PHE A 132 -3.34 -3.32 -17.19
C PHE A 132 -4.19 -3.04 -18.44
N SER A 133 -4.37 -4.02 -19.33
CA SER A 133 -5.16 -3.92 -20.57
C SER A 133 -6.68 -3.67 -20.35
N ARG A 134 -7.08 -3.03 -19.25
CA ARG A 134 -8.45 -2.82 -18.81
C ARG A 134 -8.83 -1.33 -18.84
N PRO A 135 -10.12 -1.01 -19.06
CA PRO A 135 -10.60 0.37 -19.16
C PRO A 135 -10.72 1.11 -17.82
N GLN A 136 -10.72 0.40 -16.68
CA GLN A 136 -10.81 0.99 -15.33
C GLN A 136 -9.43 0.98 -14.65
N GLY A 137 -9.18 1.96 -13.78
CA GLY A 137 -7.95 2.00 -12.98
C GLY A 137 -7.93 0.95 -11.89
N GLY A 138 -6.76 0.35 -11.67
CA GLY A 138 -6.49 -0.51 -10.52
C GLY A 138 -5.77 0.27 -9.43
N GLY A 139 -6.16 0.06 -8.18
CA GLY A 139 -5.39 0.59 -7.06
C GLY A 139 -4.38 -0.43 -6.53
N ARG A 140 -3.57 0.01 -5.57
CA ARG A 140 -2.51 -0.82 -4.99
C ARG A 140 -2.35 -0.55 -3.50
N ASN A 141 -2.27 -1.65 -2.75
CA ASN A 141 -1.86 -1.65 -1.35
C ASN A 141 -0.33 -1.71 -1.31
N TYR A 142 0.30 -0.85 -0.52
CA TYR A 142 1.72 -0.86 -0.22
C TYR A 142 1.88 -1.09 1.28
N ILE A 143 2.69 -2.08 1.63
CA ILE A 143 3.02 -2.38 3.01
C ILE A 143 4.40 -1.80 3.24
N VAL A 144 4.49 -0.81 4.13
CA VAL A 144 5.74 -0.13 4.47
C VAL A 144 6.04 -0.41 5.93
N SER A 145 7.16 -1.05 6.21
CA SER A 145 7.54 -1.43 7.57
C SER A 145 8.95 -1.00 7.89
N ASP A 146 9.20 -0.61 9.12
CA ASP A 146 10.53 -0.37 9.68
C ASP A 146 10.67 -1.16 11.01
N PRO A 147 11.78 -1.07 11.74
CA PRO A 147 11.94 -1.79 13.02
C PRO A 147 10.93 -1.44 14.13
N ASN A 148 10.14 -0.38 13.98
CA ASN A 148 9.22 0.17 14.99
C ASN A 148 7.75 0.09 14.60
N GLU A 149 7.40 0.23 13.33
CA GLU A 149 6.01 0.28 12.88
C GLU A 149 5.78 -0.24 11.44
N THR A 150 4.52 -0.55 11.15
CA THR A 150 4.03 -0.91 9.82
C THR A 150 2.86 -0.01 9.43
N TRP A 151 2.87 0.44 8.19
CA TRP A 151 1.81 1.21 7.56
C TRP A 151 1.29 0.47 6.32
N ILE A 152 -0.03 0.50 6.14
CA ILE A 152 -0.68 0.09 4.89
C ILE A 152 -1.07 1.37 4.16
N PHE A 153 -0.44 1.64 3.03
CA PHE A 153 -0.76 2.74 2.14
C PHE A 153 -1.57 2.23 0.94
N VAL A 154 -2.59 2.96 0.52
CA VAL A 154 -3.44 2.59 -0.60
C VAL A 154 -3.40 3.72 -1.62
N ALA A 155 -2.89 3.42 -2.80
CA ALA A 155 -3.04 4.29 -3.96
C ALA A 155 -4.39 4.01 -4.63
N ALA A 156 -5.31 4.97 -4.58
CA ALA A 156 -6.71 4.82 -5.02
C ALA A 156 -6.97 5.43 -6.42
N CYS A 157 -5.96 5.35 -7.31
CA CYS A 157 -5.92 5.98 -8.64
C CYS A 157 -5.93 7.51 -8.63
N GLY A 158 -5.33 8.11 -9.65
CA GLY A 158 -5.14 9.57 -9.70
C GLY A 158 -4.42 10.06 -8.46
N LYS A 159 -4.75 11.25 -7.98
CA LYS A 159 -4.06 11.88 -6.84
C LYS A 159 -4.60 11.47 -5.46
N TYR A 160 -5.36 10.38 -5.40
CA TYR A 160 -6.04 9.96 -4.18
C TYR A 160 -5.33 8.80 -3.49
N TRP A 161 -5.05 8.97 -2.21
CA TRP A 161 -4.44 7.94 -1.37
C TRP A 161 -4.89 8.05 0.08
N GLY A 162 -4.78 6.93 0.80
CA GLY A 162 -5.02 6.83 2.23
C GLY A 162 -4.12 5.77 2.86
N ALA A 163 -3.72 5.97 4.11
CA ALA A 163 -2.87 5.05 4.83
C ALA A 163 -3.29 4.91 6.29
N GLN A 164 -3.11 3.71 6.83
CA GLN A 164 -3.36 3.40 8.24
C GLN A 164 -2.17 2.64 8.83
N ARG A 165 -1.73 3.07 10.01
CA ARG A 165 -0.74 2.38 10.82
C ARG A 165 -1.37 1.13 11.43
N VAL A 166 -0.67 0.01 11.38
CA VAL A 166 -1.07 -1.20 12.11
C VAL A 166 -0.76 -1.02 13.59
N PRO A 167 -1.74 -1.18 14.50
CA PRO A 167 -1.49 -1.05 15.94
C PRO A 167 -0.42 -2.03 16.42
N ALA A 168 0.41 -1.62 17.39
CA ALA A 168 1.60 -2.36 17.79
C ALA A 168 1.31 -3.77 18.34
N ASP A 169 0.12 -4.02 18.91
CA ASP A 169 -0.33 -5.31 19.41
C ASP A 169 -1.28 -6.06 18.47
N GLU A 170 -1.48 -5.57 17.25
CA GLU A 170 -2.36 -6.15 16.24
C GLU A 170 -1.60 -6.62 14.98
N VAL A 171 -2.34 -7.31 14.11
CA VAL A 171 -1.90 -7.83 12.82
C VAL A 171 -2.94 -7.40 11.77
N ALA A 172 -2.47 -6.87 10.66
CA ALA A 172 -3.31 -6.60 9.48
C ALA A 172 -3.05 -7.67 8.42
N PHE A 173 -4.11 -8.22 7.84
CA PHE A 173 -4.01 -9.05 6.65
C PHE A 173 -4.45 -8.22 5.44
N VAL A 174 -3.61 -8.18 4.40
CA VAL A 174 -3.87 -7.38 3.20
C VAL A 174 -4.25 -8.33 2.05
N PRO A 175 -5.55 -8.48 1.73
CA PRO A 175 -6.00 -9.23 0.56
C PRO A 175 -5.94 -8.34 -0.70
N ASN A 176 -6.40 -8.89 -1.83
CA ASN A 176 -6.47 -8.14 -3.08
C ASN A 176 -7.64 -7.11 -3.18
N TYR A 177 -7.87 -6.34 -2.12
CA TYR A 177 -8.80 -5.20 -2.04
C TYR A 177 -8.31 -4.21 -0.95
N ILE A 178 -8.97 -3.06 -0.80
CA ILE A 178 -8.68 -2.12 0.29
C ILE A 178 -9.24 -2.65 1.62
N SER A 179 -8.39 -2.88 2.62
CA SER A 179 -8.83 -3.30 3.96
C SER A 179 -9.05 -2.13 4.92
N ILE A 180 -8.52 -0.94 4.62
CA ILE A 180 -8.69 0.26 5.44
C ILE A 180 -10.16 0.70 5.41
N ARG A 181 -10.78 0.76 6.59
CA ARG A 181 -12.22 1.02 6.77
C ARG A 181 -12.45 2.50 7.03
N GLN A 182 -12.91 2.84 8.23
CA GLN A 182 -13.09 4.22 8.65
C GLN A 182 -11.74 4.90 8.85
N MET A 183 -11.57 6.10 8.29
CA MET A 183 -10.35 6.88 8.41
C MET A 183 -10.55 8.04 9.38
N ASN A 184 -9.94 7.97 10.56
CA ASN A 184 -9.95 9.08 11.50
C ASN A 184 -8.83 10.09 11.16
N LEU A 185 -9.11 11.00 10.23
CA LEU A 185 -8.13 12.00 9.77
C LEU A 185 -7.73 13.05 10.83
N ASN A 186 -8.39 13.06 12.00
CA ASN A 186 -7.98 13.86 13.15
C ASN A 186 -6.88 13.17 14.00
N ASP A 187 -6.53 11.91 13.68
CA ASP A 187 -5.48 11.14 14.32
C ASP A 187 -4.31 10.90 13.34
N PRO A 188 -3.45 11.90 13.11
CA PRO A 188 -2.35 11.80 12.17
C PRO A 188 -1.27 10.80 12.61
N ALA A 189 -1.31 10.31 13.86
CA ALA A 189 -0.39 9.28 14.34
C ALA A 189 -0.73 7.90 13.79
N ASN A 190 -2.00 7.66 13.42
CA ASN A 190 -2.46 6.38 12.91
C ASN A 190 -3.07 6.45 11.51
N PHE A 191 -3.45 7.63 11.02
CA PHE A 191 -4.05 7.81 9.71
C PHE A 191 -3.37 8.95 8.94
N LEU A 192 -3.06 8.69 7.68
CA LEU A 192 -2.56 9.70 6.74
C LEU A 192 -3.38 9.58 5.44
N ALA A 193 -3.61 10.68 4.75
CA ALA A 193 -4.36 10.68 3.49
C ALA A 193 -4.03 11.90 2.66
N CYS A 194 -4.34 11.84 1.37
CA CYS A 194 -4.29 13.02 0.53
C CYS A 194 -5.27 14.10 1.02
N PRO A 195 -5.00 15.39 0.73
CA PRO A 195 -5.99 16.42 0.87
C PRO A 195 -7.27 16.06 0.09
N ASN A 196 -8.44 16.42 0.63
CA ASN A 196 -9.73 16.27 -0.03
C ASN A 196 -10.18 14.82 -0.35
N LEU A 197 -9.56 13.77 0.22
CA LEU A 197 -9.97 12.37 -0.02
C LEU A 197 -11.49 12.14 0.14
N ILE A 198 -12.07 12.66 1.22
CA ILE A 198 -13.51 12.54 1.50
C ILE A 198 -14.31 13.46 0.58
N GLN A 199 -13.85 14.68 0.34
CA GLN A 199 -14.54 15.64 -0.53
C GLN A 199 -14.67 15.12 -1.95
N HIS A 200 -13.61 14.50 -2.51
CA HIS A 200 -13.66 13.86 -3.81
C HIS A 200 -14.75 12.78 -3.89
N ALA A 201 -14.89 11.95 -2.85
CA ALA A 201 -15.94 10.93 -2.82
C ALA A 201 -17.36 11.54 -2.77
N ILE A 202 -17.51 12.72 -2.15
CA ILE A 202 -18.77 13.48 -2.15
C ILE A 202 -19.06 14.03 -3.54
N ASP A 203 -18.07 14.67 -4.16
CA ASP A 203 -18.19 15.28 -5.49
C ASP A 203 -18.52 14.24 -6.57
N MET A 204 -18.02 13.01 -6.39
CA MET A 204 -18.31 11.87 -7.26
C MET A 204 -19.62 11.13 -6.91
N GLU A 205 -20.37 11.60 -5.92
CA GLU A 205 -21.60 10.98 -5.40
C GLU A 205 -21.39 9.54 -4.88
N TRP A 206 -20.17 9.19 -4.49
CA TRP A 206 -19.83 7.88 -3.92
C TRP A 206 -20.08 7.82 -2.41
N TYR A 207 -20.15 8.98 -1.76
CA TYR A 207 -20.39 9.11 -0.33
C TYR A 207 -21.34 10.28 -0.04
N ASP A 208 -22.39 10.01 0.73
CA ASP A 208 -23.30 11.02 1.25
C ASP A 208 -23.05 11.26 2.75
N PRO A 209 -22.50 12.42 3.16
CA PRO A 209 -22.25 12.74 4.57
C PRO A 209 -23.57 12.91 5.37
N GLY A 210 -24.71 13.14 4.69
CA GLY A 210 -26.03 13.24 5.30
C GLY A 210 -26.71 11.88 5.56
N SER A 211 -26.15 10.78 5.05
CA SER A 211 -26.74 9.43 5.17
C SER A 211 -26.75 8.86 6.59
N GLY A 212 -25.96 9.45 7.51
CA GLY A 212 -25.73 8.93 8.85
C GLY A 212 -24.75 7.75 8.91
N VAL A 213 -24.16 7.36 7.77
CA VAL A 213 -23.13 6.31 7.69
C VAL A 213 -21.73 6.95 7.69
N PRO A 214 -20.80 6.50 8.55
CA PRO A 214 -19.42 6.97 8.53
C PRO A 214 -18.74 6.68 7.18
N PHE A 215 -17.82 7.55 6.77
CA PHE A 215 -16.98 7.32 5.60
C PHE A 215 -16.14 6.04 5.78
N ASP A 216 -16.29 5.10 4.85
CA ASP A 216 -15.57 3.82 4.82
C ASP A 216 -14.77 3.76 3.52
N PHE A 217 -13.44 3.89 3.62
CA PHE A 217 -12.56 4.08 2.48
C PHE A 217 -12.63 2.92 1.50
N ALA A 218 -12.60 1.68 2.01
CA ALA A 218 -12.76 0.48 1.20
C ALA A 218 -14.09 0.46 0.43
N LYS A 219 -15.22 0.66 1.13
CA LYS A 219 -16.56 0.61 0.50
C LYS A 219 -16.77 1.73 -0.52
N VAL A 220 -16.18 2.89 -0.26
CA VAL A 220 -16.30 4.07 -1.12
C VAL A 220 -15.45 3.91 -2.38
N TYR A 221 -14.18 3.53 -2.28
CA TYR A 221 -13.24 3.58 -3.41
C TYR A 221 -13.13 2.27 -4.21
N ASN A 222 -13.36 1.08 -3.63
CA ASN A 222 -13.38 -0.15 -4.43
C ASN A 222 -14.69 -0.32 -5.19
N THR A 223 -14.64 -0.93 -6.37
CA THR A 223 -15.86 -1.37 -7.09
C THR A 223 -16.61 -2.48 -6.33
N GLU A 224 -17.90 -2.63 -6.61
CA GLU A 224 -18.71 -3.72 -6.03
C GLU A 224 -18.13 -5.10 -6.38
N SER A 225 -17.64 -5.29 -7.61
CA SER A 225 -17.03 -6.57 -8.03
C SER A 225 -15.76 -6.90 -7.23
N THR A 226 -14.93 -5.89 -6.92
CA THR A 226 -13.76 -6.06 -6.06
C THR A 226 -14.19 -6.42 -4.64
N GLN A 227 -15.17 -5.68 -4.10
CA GLN A 227 -15.70 -5.91 -2.76
C GLN A 227 -16.40 -7.27 -2.62
N THR A 228 -16.99 -7.81 -3.69
CA THR A 228 -17.74 -9.09 -3.66
C THR A 228 -16.90 -10.31 -4.07
N SER A 229 -15.60 -10.13 -4.35
CA SER A 229 -14.69 -11.22 -4.68
C SER A 229 -14.59 -12.25 -3.56
N LEU A 230 -15.22 -13.41 -3.76
CA LEU A 230 -15.26 -14.49 -2.78
C LEU A 230 -13.85 -14.99 -2.42
N GLY A 231 -12.95 -15.11 -3.40
CA GLY A 231 -11.57 -15.55 -3.15
C GLY A 231 -10.79 -14.60 -2.24
N ASN A 232 -11.00 -13.28 -2.39
CA ASN A 232 -10.36 -12.29 -1.51
C ASN A 232 -10.97 -12.31 -0.12
N LYS A 233 -12.30 -12.41 -0.02
CA LYS A 233 -13.02 -12.53 1.25
C LYS A 233 -12.60 -13.76 2.04
N LEU A 234 -12.54 -14.92 1.40
CA LEU A 234 -12.14 -16.17 2.06
C LEU A 234 -10.71 -16.14 2.57
N ARG A 235 -9.77 -15.50 1.85
CA ARG A 235 -8.39 -15.31 2.33
C ARG A 235 -8.34 -14.42 3.56
N HIS A 236 -9.00 -13.27 3.51
CA HIS A 236 -9.04 -12.36 4.66
C HIS A 236 -9.74 -13.00 5.87
N TRP A 237 -10.94 -13.54 5.67
CA TRP A 237 -11.69 -14.26 6.69
C TRP A 237 -10.89 -15.41 7.29
N GLY A 238 -10.29 -16.25 6.46
CA GLY A 238 -9.48 -17.38 6.89
C GLY A 238 -8.28 -16.95 7.73
N ALA A 239 -7.56 -15.90 7.31
CA ALA A 239 -6.45 -15.35 8.06
C ALA A 239 -6.90 -14.84 9.44
N LEU A 240 -7.98 -14.06 9.51
CA LEU A 240 -8.49 -13.56 10.79
C LEU A 240 -8.88 -14.70 11.73
N ARG A 241 -9.54 -15.75 11.22
CA ARG A 241 -9.89 -16.93 12.01
C ARG A 241 -8.67 -17.67 12.54
N LEU A 242 -7.60 -17.79 11.75
CA LEU A 242 -6.36 -18.41 12.19
C LEU A 242 -5.66 -17.56 13.27
N LEU A 243 -5.67 -16.23 13.09
CA LEU A 243 -5.03 -15.28 14.01
C LEU A 243 -5.75 -15.18 15.36
N THR A 244 -7.09 -15.18 15.36
CA THR A 244 -7.89 -14.92 16.57
C THR A 244 -8.53 -16.18 17.14
N GLY A 245 -8.77 -17.21 16.33
CA GLY A 245 -9.58 -18.36 16.72
C GLY A 245 -11.08 -18.06 16.85
N GLU A 246 -11.51 -16.87 16.42
CA GLU A 246 -12.91 -16.43 16.47
C GLU A 246 -13.62 -16.74 15.14
N GLU A 247 -14.95 -16.61 15.14
CA GLU A 247 -15.76 -16.67 13.93
C GLU A 247 -16.15 -15.26 13.47
N TYR A 248 -16.05 -15.02 12.18
CA TYR A 248 -16.47 -13.77 11.53
C TYR A 248 -17.67 -14.07 10.63
N PRO A 249 -18.91 -13.91 11.11
CA PRO A 249 -20.11 -14.33 10.39
C PRO A 249 -20.40 -13.47 9.16
N ASP A 250 -19.93 -12.22 9.16
CA ASP A 250 -20.08 -11.27 8.05
C ASP A 250 -18.73 -11.06 7.35
N MET A 251 -18.60 -11.58 6.14
CA MET A 251 -17.41 -11.41 5.30
C MET A 251 -17.38 -10.06 4.55
N ASP A 252 -18.44 -9.26 4.67
CA ASP A 252 -18.56 -7.95 4.04
C ASP A 252 -18.06 -6.81 4.96
N ASP A 253 -17.83 -7.11 6.24
CA ASP A 253 -17.39 -6.16 7.25
C ASP A 253 -16.24 -6.69 8.12
N LEU A 254 -15.24 -7.28 7.46
CA LEU A 254 -14.01 -7.73 8.13
C LEU A 254 -13.17 -6.52 8.58
N PRO A 255 -12.57 -6.57 9.79
CA PRO A 255 -11.74 -5.49 10.32
C PRO A 255 -10.43 -5.32 9.54
N PHE A 256 -9.85 -4.12 9.59
CA PHE A 256 -8.53 -3.82 9.02
C PHE A 256 -7.40 -4.62 9.67
N SER A 257 -7.45 -4.72 11.00
CA SER A 257 -6.47 -5.41 11.83
C SER A 257 -7.15 -6.07 13.04
N VAL A 258 -6.48 -7.07 13.61
CA VAL A 258 -6.96 -7.81 14.78
C VAL A 258 -5.84 -8.07 15.76
N LYS A 259 -6.19 -8.18 17.03
CA LYS A 259 -5.28 -8.72 18.04
C LYS A 259 -5.23 -10.24 17.94
N PRO A 260 -4.06 -10.85 17.67
CA PRO A 260 -3.97 -12.30 17.59
C PRO A 260 -4.15 -12.93 18.99
N ASN A 261 -4.66 -14.16 19.04
CA ASN A 261 -4.92 -14.88 20.30
C ASN A 261 -3.63 -15.33 21.02
N ARG A 262 -2.49 -15.24 20.33
CA ARG A 262 -1.15 -15.45 20.86
C ARG A 262 -0.15 -14.56 20.13
N LYS A 263 1.04 -14.40 20.71
CA LYS A 263 2.16 -13.77 20.00
C LYS A 263 2.61 -14.63 18.83
N LEU A 264 3.00 -13.99 17.73
CA LEU A 264 3.41 -14.66 16.48
C LEU A 264 4.93 -14.66 16.29
N SER A 265 5.47 -15.77 15.78
CA SER A 265 6.83 -15.89 15.27
C SER A 265 6.88 -15.71 13.75
N LYS A 266 8.08 -15.67 13.18
CA LYS A 266 8.25 -15.64 11.71
C LYS A 266 7.75 -16.93 11.04
N GLU A 267 7.82 -18.07 11.73
CA GLU A 267 7.30 -19.35 11.24
C GLU A 267 5.77 -19.29 11.14
N ASP A 268 5.09 -18.67 12.10
CA ASP A 268 3.65 -18.46 12.05
C ASP A 268 3.20 -17.56 10.88
N VAL A 269 4.08 -16.63 10.44
CA VAL A 269 3.81 -15.76 9.28
C VAL A 269 4.06 -16.50 7.96
N ALA A 270 4.93 -17.51 7.96
CA ALA A 270 5.28 -18.28 6.77
C ALA A 270 4.33 -19.45 6.49
N GLU A 271 3.62 -19.95 7.51
CA GLU A 271 2.60 -21.00 7.43
C GLU A 271 1.27 -20.46 6.89
#